data_AF-A0A8T4SIH5-F1
#
_entry.id   AF-A0A8T4SIH5-F1
#
_cell.length_a   1.000
_cell.length_b   1.000
_cell.length_c   1.000
_cell.angle_alpha   90.00
_cell.angle_beta   90.00
_cell.angle_gamma   90.00
#
_symmetry.space_group_name_H-M   'P 1'
#
loop_
_entity.id
_entity.type
_entity.pdbx_description
1 polymer ?
#
loop_
_entity_poly.entity_id
_entity_poly.type
_entity_poly.pdbx_seq_one_letter_code
_entity_poly.pdbx_strand_id
1 'polypeptide(L)'
;MNKKAASGSIIFLIIMPIAIAVLIVAYYALSDPKLKIGALALAVLLALIALAIIYDYFGSAHNRLRRKLASIPSITQGESIEKMKQFYTEIYRLYTRLSEHNKQNFYAQIIEIRERIERKLKADKKMELLIQNIGKGSLEDQKSNYQEMFELYKRLPEQVKQKYYAHLTHARNLLEKGS
;
A
#
# COMPACT_ATOMS: atom_id res chain seq x y z
N MET A 1 1.29 -9.66 -0.65
CA MET A 1 0.58 -10.78 0.01
C MET A 1 0.23 -11.82 -1.05
N ASN A 2 0.69 -13.05 -0.86
CA ASN A 2 0.36 -14.20 -1.72
C ASN A 2 -1.17 -14.27 -1.87
N LYS A 3 -1.72 -14.16 -3.08
CA LYS A 3 -3.18 -14.19 -3.30
C LYS A 3 -3.84 -15.39 -2.61
N LYS A 4 -3.09 -16.50 -2.47
CA LYS A 4 -3.46 -17.73 -1.75
C LYS A 4 -3.87 -17.52 -0.28
N ALA A 5 -3.24 -16.59 0.44
CA ALA A 5 -3.56 -16.38 1.86
C ALA A 5 -4.91 -15.66 2.07
N ALA A 6 -5.27 -14.74 1.16
CA ALA A 6 -6.55 -14.03 1.23
C ALA A 6 -7.72 -14.92 0.82
N SER A 7 -7.55 -15.78 -0.18
CA SER A 7 -8.57 -16.76 -0.57
C SER A 7 -8.77 -17.83 0.52
N GLY A 8 -7.71 -18.24 1.22
CA GLY A 8 -7.82 -19.17 2.34
C GLY A 8 -8.72 -18.66 3.48
N SER A 9 -8.61 -17.38 3.84
CA SER A 9 -9.44 -16.79 4.91
C SER A 9 -10.93 -16.70 4.54
N ILE A 10 -11.24 -16.41 3.27
CA ILE A 10 -12.62 -16.31 2.78
C ILE A 10 -13.25 -17.71 2.71
N ILE A 11 -12.52 -18.68 2.18
CA ILE A 11 -12.96 -20.08 2.14
C ILE A 11 -13.21 -20.59 3.57
N PHE A 12 -12.34 -20.25 4.51
CA PHE A 12 -12.50 -20.60 5.92
C PHE A 12 -13.80 -19.98 6.51
N LEU A 13 -14.07 -18.70 6.26
CA LEU A 13 -15.30 -18.03 6.74
C LEU A 13 -16.60 -18.66 6.22
N ILE A 14 -16.56 -19.33 5.06
CA ILE A 14 -17.71 -20.02 4.47
C ILE A 14 -17.82 -21.47 4.98
N ILE A 15 -16.70 -22.20 5.02
CA ILE A 15 -16.68 -23.62 5.41
C ILE A 15 -16.98 -23.78 6.90
N MET A 16 -16.48 -22.88 7.75
CA MET A 16 -16.61 -23.01 9.20
C MET A 16 -18.07 -23.02 9.70
N PRO A 17 -18.98 -22.10 9.30
CA PRO A 17 -20.38 -22.16 9.71
C PRO A 17 -21.09 -23.42 9.19
N ILE A 18 -20.72 -23.93 8.01
CA ILE A 18 -21.24 -25.20 7.49
C ILE A 18 -20.80 -26.37 8.38
N ALA A 19 -19.52 -26.42 8.75
CA ALA A 19 -18.99 -27.45 9.64
C ALA A 19 -19.68 -27.42 11.03
N ILE A 20 -19.91 -26.23 11.59
CA ILE A 20 -20.67 -26.08 12.84
C ILE A 20 -22.11 -26.58 12.66
N ALA A 21 -22.80 -26.19 11.57
CA ALA A 21 -24.16 -26.62 11.32
C ALA A 21 -24.26 -28.15 11.19
N VAL A 22 -23.32 -28.80 10.51
CA VAL A 22 -23.24 -30.25 10.41
C VAL A 22 -23.07 -30.90 11.79
N LEU A 23 -22.21 -30.34 12.66
CA LEU A 23 -22.03 -30.86 14.02
C LEU A 23 -23.27 -30.68 14.89
N ILE A 24 -24.01 -29.57 14.72
CA ILE A 24 -25.29 -29.35 15.41
C ILE A 24 -26.32 -30.37 14.94
N VAL A 25 -26.44 -30.62 13.63
CA VAL A 25 -27.34 -31.65 13.09
C VAL A 25 -26.94 -33.03 13.60
N ALA A 26 -25.65 -33.36 13.60
CA ALA A 26 -25.13 -34.61 14.13
C ALA A 26 -25.47 -34.78 15.62
N TYR A 27 -25.36 -33.72 16.43
CA TYR A 27 -25.74 -33.74 17.84
C TYR A 27 -27.20 -34.18 18.06
N TYR A 28 -28.13 -33.73 17.22
CA TYR A 28 -29.53 -34.14 17.29
C TYR A 28 -29.81 -35.53 16.70
N ALA A 29 -29.03 -35.96 15.70
CA ALA A 29 -29.21 -37.26 15.03
C ALA A 29 -28.58 -38.44 15.78
N LEU A 30 -27.54 -38.20 16.59
CA LEU A 30 -26.86 -39.26 17.34
C LEU A 30 -27.69 -39.73 18.53
N SER A 31 -27.75 -41.04 18.79
CA SER A 31 -28.45 -41.59 19.96
C SER A 31 -27.54 -41.76 21.18
N ASP A 32 -26.25 -42.00 20.97
CA ASP A 32 -25.27 -42.22 22.05
C ASP A 32 -24.92 -40.89 22.76
N PRO A 33 -25.15 -40.77 24.08
CA PRO A 33 -24.81 -39.58 24.86
C PRO A 33 -23.33 -39.17 24.78
N LYS A 34 -22.40 -40.12 24.68
CA LYS A 34 -20.96 -39.83 24.59
C LYS A 34 -20.62 -39.14 23.27
N LEU A 35 -21.21 -39.61 22.16
CA LEU A 35 -21.00 -39.01 20.85
C LEU A 35 -21.64 -37.62 20.75
N LYS A 36 -22.79 -37.40 21.42
CA LYS A 36 -23.39 -36.05 21.54
C LYS A 36 -22.44 -35.06 22.23
N ILE A 37 -21.87 -35.45 23.36
CA ILE A 37 -20.93 -34.59 24.09
C ILE A 37 -19.69 -34.30 23.23
N GLY A 38 -19.16 -35.29 22.51
CA GLY A 38 -18.04 -35.11 21.59
C GLY A 38 -18.35 -34.13 20.44
N ALA A 39 -19.52 -34.27 19.80
CA ALA A 39 -19.96 -33.38 18.73
C ALA A 39 -20.14 -31.93 19.23
N LEU A 40 -20.74 -31.77 20.42
CA LEU A 40 -20.92 -30.46 21.04
C LEU A 40 -19.58 -29.80 21.38
N ALA A 41 -18.66 -30.55 22.00
CA ALA A 41 -17.33 -30.05 22.35
C ALA A 41 -16.55 -29.58 21.10
N LEU A 42 -16.63 -30.34 20.01
CA LEU A 42 -16.00 -29.97 18.74
C LEU A 42 -16.64 -28.72 18.12
N ALA A 43 -17.97 -28.61 18.17
CA ALA A 43 -18.68 -27.43 17.67
C ALA A 43 -18.29 -26.15 18.43
N VAL A 44 -18.20 -26.25 19.77
CA VAL A 44 -17.75 -25.13 20.62
C VAL A 44 -16.31 -24.75 20.29
N LEU A 45 -15.41 -25.73 20.15
CA LEU A 45 -14.01 -25.48 19.79
C LEU A 45 -13.90 -24.76 18.45
N LEU A 46 -14.62 -25.23 17.43
CA LEU A 46 -14.65 -24.59 16.12
C LEU A 46 -15.19 -23.16 16.21
N ALA A 47 -16.28 -22.93 16.96
CA ALA A 47 -16.83 -21.59 17.17
C ALA A 47 -15.81 -20.63 17.80
N LEU A 48 -15.05 -21.07 18.80
CA LEU A 48 -13.99 -20.27 19.42
C LEU A 48 -12.88 -19.94 18.41
N ILE A 49 -12.49 -20.89 17.55
CA ILE A 49 -11.48 -20.66 16.51
C ILE A 49 -11.96 -19.61 15.50
N ALA A 50 -13.21 -19.63 15.03
CA ALA A 50 -13.69 -18.53 14.18
C ALA A 50 -13.71 -17.20 14.90
N LEU A 51 -14.19 -17.16 16.15
CA LEU A 51 -14.22 -15.91 16.90
C LEU A 51 -12.83 -15.29 17.01
N ALA A 52 -11.80 -16.11 17.28
CA ALA A 52 -10.41 -15.66 17.30
C ALA A 52 -9.94 -15.13 15.94
N ILE A 53 -10.27 -15.82 14.83
CA ILE A 53 -9.89 -15.39 13.48
C ILE A 53 -10.62 -14.11 13.07
N ILE A 54 -11.91 -13.99 13.36
CA ILE A 54 -12.72 -12.80 13.12
C ILE A 54 -12.15 -11.62 13.92
N TYR A 55 -11.83 -11.85 15.19
CA TYR A 55 -11.23 -10.83 16.05
C TYR A 55 -9.86 -10.37 15.54
N ASP A 56 -8.96 -11.27 15.12
CA ASP A 56 -7.70 -10.84 14.51
C ASP A 56 -7.94 -10.11 13.18
N TYR A 57 -8.86 -10.60 12.34
CA TYR A 57 -9.10 -10.02 11.03
C TYR A 57 -9.67 -8.59 11.10
N PHE A 58 -10.65 -8.35 11.98
CA PHE A 58 -11.32 -7.06 12.11
C PHE A 58 -10.73 -6.18 13.21
N GLY A 59 -10.45 -6.75 14.39
CA GLY A 59 -9.96 -6.01 15.56
C GLY A 59 -8.52 -5.54 15.42
N SER A 60 -7.67 -6.29 14.70
CA SER A 60 -6.25 -5.89 14.56
C SER A 60 -6.01 -4.83 13.48
N ALA A 61 -6.95 -4.60 12.55
CA ALA A 61 -6.76 -3.71 11.41
C ALA A 61 -6.46 -2.26 11.84
N HIS A 62 -7.16 -1.77 12.87
CA HIS A 62 -6.93 -0.44 13.44
C HIS A 62 -5.51 -0.28 13.98
N ASN A 63 -5.06 -1.24 14.80
CA ASN A 63 -3.72 -1.22 15.40
C ASN A 63 -2.62 -1.41 14.36
N ARG A 64 -2.83 -2.30 13.38
CA ARG A 64 -1.90 -2.51 12.26
C ARG A 64 -1.78 -1.26 11.40
N LEU A 65 -2.89 -0.58 11.12
CA LEU A 65 -2.89 0.68 10.38
C LEU A 65 -2.12 1.75 11.15
N ARG A 66 -2.41 1.94 12.45
CA ARG A 66 -1.70 2.89 13.30
C ARG A 66 -0.19 2.65 13.32
N ARG A 67 0.24 1.39 13.46
CA ARG A 67 1.67 1.02 13.43
C ARG A 67 2.31 1.31 12.07
N LYS A 68 1.63 1.04 10.95
CA LYS A 68 2.13 1.38 9.62
C LYS A 68 2.18 2.89 9.40
N LEU A 69 1.17 3.64 9.83
CA LEU A 69 1.17 5.09 9.68
C LEU A 69 2.31 5.74 10.50
N ALA A 70 2.67 5.16 11.65
CA ALA A 70 3.84 5.62 12.41
C ALA A 70 5.18 5.49 11.64
N SER A 71 5.27 4.61 10.63
CA SER A 71 6.46 4.47 9.78
C SER A 71 6.42 5.31 8.49
N ILE A 72 5.46 6.24 8.33
CA ILE A 72 5.41 7.14 7.17
C ILE A 72 6.69 7.98 7.01
N PRO A 73 7.26 8.59 8.08
CA PRO A 73 8.41 9.49 7.92
C PRO A 73 9.61 8.80 7.26
N SER A 74 9.90 7.56 7.65
CA SER A 74 11.01 6.78 7.10
C SER A 74 10.80 6.35 5.64
N ILE A 75 9.55 6.12 5.22
CA ILE A 75 9.24 5.65 3.86
C ILE A 75 9.07 6.82 2.89
N THR A 76 8.69 8.00 3.37
CA THR A 76 8.48 9.16 2.49
C THR A 76 9.78 9.90 2.17
N GLN A 77 10.80 9.78 3.03
CA GLN A 77 12.12 10.38 2.85
C GLN A 77 13.06 9.37 2.18
N GLY A 78 13.34 9.59 0.89
CA GLY A 78 14.41 8.85 0.20
C GLY A 78 14.00 7.59 -0.57
N GLU A 79 12.86 6.96 -0.28
CA GLU A 79 12.42 5.77 -1.01
C GLU A 79 11.88 6.10 -2.42
N SER A 80 11.94 5.09 -3.28
CA SER A 80 11.40 5.13 -4.65
C SER A 80 9.87 5.30 -4.67
N ILE A 81 9.36 5.87 -5.77
CA ILE A 81 7.92 6.08 -5.98
C ILE A 81 7.16 4.75 -5.93
N GLU A 82 7.73 3.68 -6.47
CA GLU A 82 7.15 2.33 -6.51
C GLU A 82 6.91 1.79 -5.09
N LYS A 83 7.91 1.92 -4.21
CA LYS A 83 7.78 1.51 -2.82
C LYS A 83 6.72 2.34 -2.09
N MET A 84 6.66 3.64 -2.34
CA MET A 84 5.63 4.51 -1.76
C MET A 84 4.22 4.12 -2.23
N LYS A 85 4.04 3.79 -3.51
CA LYS A 85 2.76 3.29 -4.06
C LYS A 85 2.35 1.96 -3.42
N GLN A 86 3.30 1.04 -3.27
CA GLN A 86 3.06 -0.25 -2.62
C GLN A 86 2.64 -0.05 -1.16
N PHE A 87 3.37 0.80 -0.43
CA PHE A 87 3.09 1.12 0.96
C PHE A 87 1.70 1.77 1.12
N TYR A 88 1.36 2.74 0.26
CA TYR A 88 0.03 3.35 0.22
C TYR A 88 -1.06 2.31 -0.04
N THR A 89 -0.83 1.37 -0.96
CA THR A 89 -1.80 0.29 -1.25
C THR A 89 -2.07 -0.57 -0.02
N GLU A 90 -1.05 -0.89 0.77
CA GLU A 90 -1.20 -1.65 2.00
C GLU A 90 -1.97 -0.89 3.08
N ILE A 91 -1.65 0.40 3.26
CA ILE A 91 -2.36 1.30 4.18
C ILE A 91 -3.82 1.43 3.77
N TYR A 92 -4.07 1.70 2.49
CA TYR A 92 -5.42 1.87 1.97
C TYR A 92 -6.25 0.60 2.14
N ARG A 93 -5.66 -0.58 1.94
CA ARG A 93 -6.34 -1.85 2.20
C ARG A 93 -6.71 -2.04 3.67
N LEU A 94 -5.88 -1.62 4.61
CA LEU A 94 -6.22 -1.67 6.03
C LEU A 94 -7.31 -0.65 6.37
N TYR A 95 -7.22 0.54 5.78
CA TYR A 95 -8.21 1.59 5.93
C TYR A 95 -9.61 1.19 5.44
N THR A 96 -9.72 0.53 4.29
CA THR A 96 -11.03 0.10 3.77
C THR A 96 -11.72 -0.96 4.63
N ARG A 97 -10.98 -1.66 5.50
CA ARG A 97 -11.51 -2.65 6.45
C ARG A 97 -11.99 -2.05 7.77
N LEU A 98 -11.72 -0.77 8.03
CA LEU A 98 -12.19 -0.08 9.22
C LEU A 98 -13.68 0.26 9.11
N SER A 99 -14.36 0.36 10.25
CA SER A 99 -15.68 1.00 10.32
C SER A 99 -15.57 2.49 9.96
N GLU A 100 -16.67 3.08 9.46
CA GLU A 100 -16.71 4.50 9.07
C GLU A 100 -16.29 5.45 10.19
N HIS A 101 -16.72 5.17 11.42
CA HIS A 101 -16.28 5.90 12.61
C HIS A 101 -14.74 5.91 12.77
N ASN A 102 -14.11 4.75 12.57
CA ASN A 102 -12.66 4.64 12.70
C ASN A 102 -11.89 5.20 11.51
N LYS A 103 -12.50 5.24 10.32
CA LYS A 103 -11.89 5.83 9.11
C LYS A 103 -11.62 7.33 9.30
N GLN A 104 -12.54 8.05 9.92
CA GLN A 104 -12.39 9.50 10.16
C GLN A 104 -11.06 9.84 10.86
N ASN A 105 -10.63 9.00 11.81
CA ASN A 105 -9.39 9.18 12.57
C ASN A 105 -8.10 9.08 11.73
N PHE A 106 -8.14 8.39 10.58
CA PHE A 106 -6.97 8.15 9.73
C PHE A 106 -7.01 8.88 8.39
N TYR A 107 -8.16 9.46 8.03
CA TYR A 107 -8.38 10.07 6.72
C TYR A 107 -7.31 11.10 6.37
N ALA A 108 -7.03 12.04 7.27
CA ALA A 108 -6.04 13.10 7.04
C ALA A 108 -4.65 12.53 6.72
N GLN A 109 -4.19 11.51 7.45
CA GLN A 109 -2.87 10.90 7.24
C GLN A 109 -2.80 10.16 5.89
N ILE A 110 -3.90 9.54 5.46
CA ILE A 110 -3.96 8.84 4.17
C ILE A 110 -3.94 9.84 3.01
N ILE A 111 -4.69 10.93 3.12
CA ILE A 111 -4.67 12.02 2.14
C ILE A 111 -3.26 12.61 2.06
N GLU A 112 -2.59 12.85 3.18
CA GLU A 112 -1.23 13.37 3.19
C GLU A 112 -0.25 12.44 2.45
N ILE A 113 -0.32 11.12 2.66
CA ILE A 113 0.51 10.16 1.91
C ILE A 113 0.23 10.24 0.42
N ARG A 114 -1.06 10.26 0.04
CA ARG A 114 -1.47 10.35 -1.36
C ARG A 114 -0.92 11.62 -2.02
N GLU A 115 -1.08 12.77 -1.37
CA GLU A 115 -0.56 14.04 -1.88
C GLU A 115 0.96 14.03 -2.03
N ARG A 116 1.69 13.43 -1.08
CA ARG A 116 3.15 13.28 -1.19
C ARG A 116 3.54 12.43 -2.40
N ILE A 117 2.84 11.33 -2.65
CA ILE A 117 3.04 10.49 -3.84
C ILE A 117 2.75 11.29 -5.11
N GLU A 118 1.62 11.99 -5.15
CA GLU A 118 1.22 12.81 -6.31
C GLU A 118 2.23 13.93 -6.59
N ARG A 119 2.76 14.61 -5.56
CA ARG A 119 3.82 15.62 -5.71
C ARG A 119 5.08 15.02 -6.34
N LYS A 120 5.53 13.85 -5.87
CA LYS A 120 6.69 13.16 -6.48
C LYS A 120 6.42 12.76 -7.93
N LEU A 121 5.24 12.21 -8.23
CA LEU A 121 4.85 11.84 -9.60
C LEU A 121 4.80 13.04 -10.55
N LYS A 122 4.28 14.19 -10.08
CA LYS A 122 4.26 15.43 -10.85
C LYS A 122 5.67 15.93 -11.13
N ALA A 123 6.58 15.87 -10.15
CA ALA A 123 7.98 16.24 -10.33
C ALA A 123 8.69 15.32 -11.33
N ASP A 124 8.47 14.01 -11.24
CA ASP A 124 9.04 12.99 -12.14
C ASP A 124 8.59 13.22 -13.58
N LYS A 125 7.27 13.39 -13.80
CA LYS A 125 6.70 13.68 -15.11
C LYS A 125 7.19 15.01 -15.68
N LYS A 126 7.33 16.04 -14.83
CA LYS A 126 7.87 17.33 -15.25
C LYS A 126 9.32 17.19 -15.71
N MET A 127 10.14 16.45 -14.97
CA MET A 127 11.53 16.16 -15.38
C MET A 127 11.58 15.45 -16.73
N GLU A 128 10.71 14.44 -16.95
CA GLU A 128 10.64 13.73 -18.23
C GLU A 128 10.28 14.64 -19.40
N LEU A 129 9.33 15.57 -19.21
CA LEU A 129 8.97 16.56 -20.23
C LEU A 129 10.14 17.49 -20.56
N LEU A 130 10.86 18.00 -19.55
CA LEU A 130 12.02 18.85 -19.77
C LEU A 130 13.15 18.11 -20.49
N ILE A 131 13.33 16.81 -20.19
CA ILE A 131 14.30 15.95 -20.88
C ILE A 131 13.94 15.78 -22.36
N GLN A 132 12.65 15.63 -22.68
CA GLN A 132 12.19 15.53 -24.08
C GLN A 132 12.40 16.83 -24.88
N ASN A 133 12.61 17.95 -24.19
CA ASN A 133 12.86 19.26 -24.79
C ASN A 133 14.35 19.59 -24.94
N ILE A 134 15.25 18.71 -24.50
CA ILE A 134 16.69 18.89 -24.69
C ILE A 134 17.00 19.02 -26.19
N GLY A 135 17.76 20.07 -26.55
CA GLY A 135 18.17 20.35 -27.94
C GLY A 135 17.05 20.88 -28.85
N LYS A 136 15.88 21.23 -28.30
CA LYS A 136 14.77 21.86 -29.04
C LYS A 136 14.66 23.33 -28.69
N GLY A 137 14.23 24.14 -29.66
CA GLY A 137 14.02 25.58 -29.47
C GLY A 137 15.31 26.41 -29.56
N SER A 138 15.19 27.68 -29.20
CA SER A 138 16.31 28.63 -29.21
C SER A 138 17.32 28.35 -28.10
N LEU A 139 18.51 28.95 -28.17
CA LEU A 139 19.53 28.82 -27.11
C LEU A 139 19.00 29.31 -25.75
N GLU A 140 18.16 30.35 -25.76
CA GLU A 140 17.54 30.89 -24.56
C GLU A 140 16.52 29.91 -23.95
N ASP A 141 15.71 29.26 -24.79
CA ASP A 141 14.79 28.20 -24.35
C ASP A 141 15.54 27.02 -23.73
N GLN A 142 16.65 26.61 -24.36
CA GLN A 142 17.48 25.52 -23.86
C GLN A 142 18.13 25.86 -22.51
N LYS A 143 18.59 27.10 -22.33
CA LYS A 143 19.15 27.59 -21.06
C LYS A 143 18.11 27.61 -19.95
N SER A 144 16.91 28.10 -20.25
CA SER A 144 15.76 28.10 -19.34
C SER A 144 15.37 26.67 -18.94
N ASN A 145 15.22 25.77 -19.92
CA ASN A 145 14.90 24.37 -19.71
C ASN A 145 15.96 23.66 -18.82
N TYR A 146 17.25 23.92 -19.06
CA TYR A 146 18.33 23.39 -18.25
C TYR A 146 18.27 23.89 -16.80
N GLN A 147 18.07 25.21 -16.59
CA GLN A 147 17.94 25.77 -15.25
C GLN A 147 16.78 25.14 -14.48
N GLU A 148 15.62 24.97 -15.14
CA GLU A 148 14.46 24.34 -14.52
C GLU A 148 14.71 22.87 -14.18
N MET A 149 15.36 22.12 -15.09
CA MET A 149 15.80 20.74 -14.80
C MET A 149 16.75 20.69 -13.60
N PHE A 150 17.73 21.60 -13.54
CA PHE A 150 18.72 21.61 -12.47
C PHE A 150 18.09 21.93 -11.11
N GLU A 151 17.15 22.88 -11.06
CA GLU A 151 16.41 23.21 -9.84
C GLU A 151 15.54 22.05 -9.35
N LEU A 152 14.88 21.33 -10.27
CA LEU A 152 14.16 20.10 -9.90
C LEU A 152 15.12 19.02 -9.41
N TYR A 153 16.24 18.82 -10.10
CA TYR A 153 17.24 17.81 -9.79
C TYR A 153 17.81 17.98 -8.37
N LYS A 154 18.11 19.21 -7.95
CA LYS A 154 18.61 19.51 -6.60
C LYS A 154 17.69 19.00 -5.49
N ARG A 155 16.38 19.02 -5.74
CA ARG A 155 15.34 18.66 -4.77
C ARG A 155 14.99 17.16 -4.78
N LEU A 156 15.51 16.40 -5.74
CA LEU A 156 15.24 14.97 -5.84
C LEU A 156 16.04 14.18 -4.79
N PRO A 157 15.52 13.01 -4.33
CA PRO A 157 16.30 12.07 -3.54
C PRO A 157 17.53 11.55 -4.31
N GLU A 158 18.62 11.24 -3.61
CA GLU A 158 19.87 10.73 -4.21
C GLU A 158 19.66 9.51 -5.12
N GLN A 159 18.79 8.58 -4.70
CA GLN A 159 18.44 7.40 -5.50
C GLN A 159 17.84 7.77 -6.87
N VAL A 160 17.08 8.87 -6.93
CA VAL A 160 16.42 9.34 -8.16
C VAL A 160 17.37 10.23 -8.98
N LYS A 161 18.27 10.97 -8.33
CA LYS A 161 19.28 11.79 -9.01
C LYS A 161 20.13 10.96 -9.99
N GLN A 162 20.46 9.72 -9.63
CA GLN A 162 21.24 8.84 -10.52
C GLN A 162 20.54 8.59 -11.87
N LYS A 163 19.20 8.46 -11.88
CA LYS A 163 18.39 8.26 -13.11
C LYS A 163 18.54 9.45 -14.08
N TYR A 164 18.69 10.66 -13.57
CA TYR A 164 18.62 11.89 -14.37
C TYR A 164 19.97 12.56 -14.66
N TYR A 165 21.03 12.13 -13.99
CA TYR A 165 22.36 12.76 -14.09
C TYR A 165 22.91 12.79 -15.52
N ALA A 166 22.75 11.69 -16.27
CA ALA A 166 23.23 11.59 -17.65
C ALA A 166 22.53 12.60 -18.58
N HIS A 167 21.21 12.77 -18.43
CA HIS A 167 20.44 13.74 -19.21
C HIS A 167 20.84 15.18 -18.88
N LEU A 168 21.10 15.47 -17.60
CA LEU A 168 21.50 16.81 -17.16
C LEU A 168 22.90 17.18 -17.68
N THR A 169 23.82 16.21 -17.68
CA THR A 169 25.16 16.35 -18.29
C THR A 169 25.06 16.56 -19.80
N HIS A 170 24.20 15.80 -20.47
CA HIS A 170 23.98 15.95 -21.90
C HIS A 170 23.42 17.35 -22.26
N ALA A 171 22.41 17.82 -21.53
CA ALA A 171 21.84 19.16 -21.72
C ALA A 171 22.90 20.26 -21.52
N ARG A 172 23.75 20.14 -20.49
CA ARG A 172 24.86 21.06 -20.25
C ARG A 172 25.85 21.08 -21.42
N ASN A 173 26.26 19.91 -21.91
CA ASN A 173 27.21 19.81 -23.01
C ASN A 173 26.67 20.42 -24.32
N LEU A 174 25.36 20.36 -24.56
CA LEU A 174 24.74 21.02 -25.71
C LEU A 174 24.80 22.54 -25.59
N LEU A 175 24.53 23.08 -24.39
CA LEU A 175 24.66 24.52 -24.13
C LEU A 175 26.10 25.01 -24.28
N GLU A 176 27.09 24.23 -23.84
CA GLU A 176 28.51 24.59 -23.95
C GLU A 176 29.02 24.54 -25.40
N LYS A 177 28.44 23.70 -26.27
CA LYS A 177 28.84 23.58 -27.68
C LYS A 177 28.07 24.50 -28.64
N GLY A 178 26.89 24.95 -28.23
CA GLY A 178 26.04 25.87 -29.00
C GLY A 178 26.27 27.35 -28.67
N SER A 179 27.27 27.65 -27.84
CA SER A 179 27.65 28.99 -27.41
C SER A 179 28.94 29.47 -28.07
#